data_AF-A0A944Y8L1-F1
#
_entry.id   AF-A0A944Y8L1-F1
#
_cell.length_a   1.000
_cell.length_b   1.000
_cell.length_c   1.000
_cell.angle_alpha   90.00
_cell.angle_beta   90.00
_cell.angle_gamma   90.00
#
_symmetry.space_group_name_H-M   'P 1'
#
loop_
_entity.id
_entity.type
_entity.pdbx_description
1 polymer ?
#
loop_
_entity_poly.entity_id
_entity_poly.type
_entity_poly.pdbx_seq_one_letter_code
_entity_poly.pdbx_strand_id
1 'polypeptide(L)'
;MKILGLSALLLLLISCGGTSKGPSKVTAWKLKKGFENPESAYYEPVSKILFVSSISGEGTVKDKKGWITTMTPDGVTLKEKWLKGLNAPKGMRARKGVLWVTDIDRVLAVKIKTGKIIREYKVPGAKFLNDIVIDSTGTVYFSDTLASKIFKIKNGKVTVYMKGDHLASPNGLLIKNRILYVAAWGLTADWSTKKDGSLYSINLDTKSITPISKELGNLDGLEFDLDGNFLISDWVAGKVFRVSRDGLSETIHTLAKGSADIGFIPEKNLIIIPEMLQNHVTAIKN
;
A
#
# COMPACT_ATOMS: atom_id res chain seq x y z
N MET A 1 -73.17 17.16 30.59
CA MET A 1 -71.90 16.43 30.72
C MET A 1 -71.21 16.43 29.37
N LYS A 2 -70.05 17.08 29.26
CA LYS A 2 -69.24 17.20 28.04
C LYS A 2 -68.48 15.88 27.81
N ILE A 3 -68.46 15.38 26.58
CA ILE A 3 -67.50 14.36 26.15
C ILE A 3 -66.64 14.99 25.04
N LEU A 4 -65.34 14.86 25.23
CA LEU A 4 -64.26 15.55 24.55
C LEU A 4 -64.03 15.01 23.13
N GLY A 5 -63.69 15.93 22.21
CA GLY A 5 -63.05 15.59 20.95
C GLY A 5 -61.56 15.32 21.15
N LEU A 6 -61.07 14.27 20.48
CA LEU A 6 -59.64 13.95 20.38
C LEU A 6 -59.17 14.33 18.97
N SER A 7 -58.45 15.45 18.85
CA SER A 7 -57.72 15.80 17.62
C SER A 7 -56.33 15.16 17.69
N ALA A 8 -56.06 14.22 16.78
CA ALA A 8 -54.74 13.63 16.61
C ALA A 8 -53.85 14.60 15.81
N LEU A 9 -52.82 15.14 16.47
CA LEU A 9 -51.79 15.95 15.83
C LEU A 9 -50.68 15.02 15.31
N LEU A 10 -50.61 14.85 14.00
CA LEU A 10 -49.59 14.04 13.33
C LEU A 10 -48.29 14.87 13.20
N LEU A 11 -47.30 14.61 14.04
CA LEU A 11 -45.95 15.18 13.89
C LEU A 11 -45.19 14.43 12.77
N LEU A 12 -44.98 15.10 11.63
CA LEU A 12 -44.01 14.68 10.63
C LEU A 12 -42.59 14.93 11.16
N LEU A 13 -41.88 13.86 11.52
CA LEU A 13 -40.44 13.88 11.74
C LEU A 13 -39.73 13.91 10.38
N ILE A 14 -39.29 15.10 9.97
CA ILE A 14 -38.39 15.27 8.82
C ILE A 14 -37.01 14.78 9.25
N SER A 15 -36.70 13.52 8.92
CA SER A 15 -35.35 12.97 9.00
C SER A 15 -34.50 13.64 7.91
N CYS A 16 -33.77 14.69 8.27
CA CYS A 16 -32.64 15.16 7.47
C CYS A 16 -31.58 14.05 7.43
N GLY A 17 -31.54 13.30 6.32
CA GLY A 17 -30.45 12.40 5.98
C GLY A 17 -29.17 13.19 5.70
N GLY A 18 -28.49 13.61 6.76
CA GLY A 18 -27.14 14.15 6.68
C GLY A 18 -26.19 13.02 6.26
N THR A 19 -25.65 13.12 5.05
CA THR A 19 -24.48 12.31 4.68
C THR A 19 -23.33 12.79 5.55
N SER A 20 -22.99 12.02 6.59
CA SER A 20 -21.79 12.27 7.38
C SER A 20 -20.58 11.99 6.50
N LYS A 21 -20.07 13.02 5.82
CA LYS A 21 -18.68 13.01 5.38
C LYS A 21 -17.86 12.94 6.66
N GLY A 22 -17.23 11.79 6.92
CA GLY A 22 -16.26 11.65 8.00
C GLY A 22 -15.22 12.77 7.94
N PRO A 23 -14.56 13.11 9.06
CA PRO A 23 -13.61 14.20 9.09
C PRO A 23 -12.53 14.00 8.02
N SER A 24 -12.51 14.86 7.00
CA SER A 24 -11.43 14.85 6.01
C SER A 24 -10.14 15.25 6.72
N LYS A 25 -9.19 14.32 6.85
CA LYS A 25 -7.85 14.62 7.39
C LYS A 25 -7.23 15.83 6.68
N VAL A 26 -6.51 16.64 7.46
CA VAL A 26 -5.82 17.82 6.96
C VAL A 26 -4.65 17.39 6.08
N THR A 27 -4.69 17.79 4.81
CA THR A 27 -3.56 17.68 3.88
C THR A 27 -2.41 18.52 4.39
N ALA A 28 -1.27 17.88 4.70
CA ALA A 28 -0.06 18.56 5.12
C ALA A 28 0.67 19.18 3.91
N TRP A 29 0.80 18.41 2.84
CA TRP A 29 1.31 18.89 1.55
C TRP A 29 0.83 17.99 0.41
N LYS A 30 0.85 18.52 -0.81
CA LYS A 30 0.51 17.79 -2.03
C LYS A 30 1.40 18.25 -3.18
N LEU A 31 2.10 17.33 -3.81
CA LEU A 31 2.91 17.60 -4.99
C LEU A 31 2.20 17.10 -6.24
N LYS A 32 2.17 17.96 -7.26
CA LYS A 32 1.46 17.71 -8.53
C LYS A 32 2.36 17.59 -9.75
N LYS A 33 3.68 17.56 -9.55
CA LYS A 33 4.70 17.55 -10.61
C LYS A 33 5.86 16.65 -10.20
N GLY A 34 6.58 16.12 -11.19
CA GLY A 34 7.75 15.26 -10.97
C GLY A 34 7.43 13.77 -10.78
N PHE A 35 6.20 13.36 -11.07
CA PHE A 35 5.72 11.99 -10.97
C PHE A 35 4.91 11.60 -12.21
N GLU A 36 4.98 10.33 -12.58
CA GLU A 36 4.15 9.74 -13.62
C GLU A 36 3.76 8.33 -13.18
N ASN A 37 2.48 8.14 -12.92
CA ASN A 37 1.91 6.98 -12.25
C ASN A 37 2.73 6.58 -11.00
N PRO A 38 2.84 7.47 -10.00
CA PRO A 38 3.52 7.13 -8.77
C PRO A 38 2.77 6.02 -8.07
N GLU A 39 3.47 4.98 -7.61
CA GLU A 39 2.82 3.75 -7.16
C GLU A 39 3.11 3.41 -5.71
N SER A 40 4.33 3.61 -5.22
CA SER A 40 4.71 3.32 -3.85
C SER A 40 5.47 4.48 -3.23
N ALA A 41 5.29 4.66 -1.92
CA ALA A 41 6.00 5.63 -1.11
C ALA A 41 6.62 4.91 0.11
N TYR A 42 7.94 5.04 0.28
CA TYR A 42 8.65 4.41 1.39
C TYR A 42 9.57 5.40 2.10
N TYR A 43 9.35 5.59 3.41
CA TYR A 43 10.23 6.38 4.26
C TYR A 43 11.32 5.49 4.87
N GLU A 44 12.59 5.79 4.56
CA GLU A 44 13.74 5.07 5.10
C GLU A 44 14.27 5.80 6.35
N PRO A 45 14.09 5.22 7.55
CA PRO A 45 14.28 5.97 8.81
C PRO A 45 15.75 6.30 9.12
N VAL A 46 16.73 5.58 8.55
CA VAL A 46 18.16 5.85 8.83
C VAL A 46 18.63 7.09 8.07
N SER A 47 18.33 7.17 6.78
CA SER A 47 18.70 8.30 5.91
C SER A 47 17.67 9.44 5.94
N LYS A 48 16.49 9.19 6.52
CA LYS A 48 15.35 10.13 6.55
C LYS A 48 14.90 10.57 5.15
N ILE A 49 15.07 9.68 4.16
CA ILE A 49 14.68 9.93 2.77
C ILE A 49 13.33 9.25 2.53
N LEU A 50 12.42 9.99 1.91
CA LEU A 50 11.21 9.45 1.30
C LEU A 50 11.52 9.05 -0.14
N PHE A 51 11.36 7.77 -0.46
CA PHE A 51 11.45 7.23 -1.81
C PHE A 51 10.04 7.12 -2.40
N VAL A 52 9.86 7.53 -3.65
CA VAL A 52 8.60 7.36 -4.37
C VAL A 52 8.89 6.70 -5.73
N SER A 53 8.26 5.55 -6.00
CA SER A 53 8.37 4.89 -7.30
C SER A 53 7.45 5.57 -8.31
N SER A 54 7.84 5.60 -9.57
CA SER A 54 7.01 6.06 -10.70
C SER A 54 7.07 5.01 -11.79
N ILE A 55 5.90 4.46 -12.14
CA ILE A 55 5.78 3.44 -13.19
C ILE A 55 6.16 4.03 -14.55
N SER A 56 5.64 5.22 -14.88
CA SER A 56 5.80 5.87 -16.20
C SER A 56 5.39 4.97 -17.38
N GLY A 57 4.07 4.76 -17.54
CA GLY A 57 3.50 3.90 -18.57
C GLY A 57 2.60 2.82 -17.97
N GLU A 58 2.53 1.67 -18.62
CA GLU A 58 1.68 0.57 -18.16
C GLU A 58 2.40 -0.32 -17.14
N GLY A 59 1.67 -0.75 -16.11
CA GLY A 59 2.23 -1.47 -14.96
C GLY A 59 2.83 -2.85 -15.24
N THR A 60 2.69 -3.39 -16.46
CA THR A 60 3.19 -4.70 -16.92
C THR A 60 4.18 -4.60 -18.09
N VAL A 61 4.46 -3.40 -18.59
CA VAL A 61 5.30 -3.20 -19.78
C VAL A 61 6.76 -2.99 -19.38
N LYS A 62 7.67 -3.66 -20.11
CA LYS A 62 9.13 -3.62 -19.86
C LYS A 62 9.86 -2.62 -20.74
N ASP A 63 9.49 -1.35 -20.64
CA ASP A 63 9.98 -0.27 -21.52
C ASP A 63 11.13 0.56 -20.93
N LYS A 64 11.55 0.26 -19.70
CA LYS A 64 12.62 0.96 -18.97
C LYS A 64 12.32 2.46 -18.71
N LYS A 65 11.06 2.89 -18.71
CA LYS A 65 10.70 4.29 -18.46
C LYS A 65 10.62 4.66 -16.99
N GLY A 66 10.25 3.71 -16.13
CA GLY A 66 10.10 3.92 -14.69
C GLY A 66 11.37 4.41 -13.96
N TRP A 67 11.13 5.08 -12.84
CA TRP A 67 12.17 5.66 -11.99
C TRP A 67 11.77 5.71 -10.50
N ILE A 68 12.71 6.10 -9.65
CA ILE A 68 12.49 6.41 -8.23
C ILE A 68 12.91 7.85 -7.95
N THR A 69 12.00 8.61 -7.33
CA THR A 69 12.19 9.95 -6.79
C THR A 69 12.61 9.88 -5.32
N THR A 70 13.57 10.72 -4.93
CA THR A 70 13.94 10.93 -3.52
C THR A 70 13.49 12.29 -3.04
N MET A 71 12.98 12.35 -1.82
CA MET A 71 12.36 13.53 -1.23
C MET A 71 12.67 13.65 0.26
N THR A 72 12.48 14.85 0.80
CA THR A 72 12.41 15.06 2.24
C THR A 72 11.02 14.70 2.78
N PRO A 73 10.90 14.43 4.10
CA PRO A 73 9.61 14.26 4.76
C PRO A 73 8.65 15.47 4.68
N ASP A 74 9.18 16.64 4.34
CA ASP A 74 8.42 17.90 4.19
C ASP A 74 7.93 18.14 2.76
N GLY A 75 8.02 17.13 1.88
CA GLY A 75 7.51 17.24 0.52
C GLY A 75 8.44 18.04 -0.40
N VAL A 76 9.74 18.11 -0.10
CA VAL A 76 10.72 18.73 -1.00
C VAL A 76 11.43 17.65 -1.80
N THR A 77 11.38 17.74 -3.13
CA THR A 77 12.10 16.82 -4.01
C THR A 77 13.61 17.05 -3.88
N LEU A 78 14.34 16.00 -3.51
CA LEU A 78 15.81 16.00 -3.48
C LEU A 78 16.38 15.67 -4.86
N LYS A 79 15.82 14.62 -5.50
CA LYS A 79 16.19 14.21 -6.85
C LYS A 79 15.07 13.39 -7.46
N GLU A 80 14.48 13.91 -8.54
CA GLU A 80 13.35 13.29 -9.26
C GLU A 80 13.72 11.94 -9.86
N LYS A 81 14.78 11.86 -10.66
CA LYS A 81 15.21 10.59 -11.28
C LYS A 81 16.46 10.08 -10.60
N TRP A 82 16.34 9.77 -9.31
CA TRP A 82 17.47 9.27 -8.50
C TRP A 82 17.98 7.93 -9.01
N LEU A 83 17.06 7.01 -9.33
CA LEU A 83 17.31 5.78 -10.08
C LEU A 83 16.35 5.75 -11.27
N LYS A 84 16.87 5.49 -12.48
CA LYS A 84 16.11 5.46 -13.75
C LYS A 84 16.41 4.19 -14.54
N GLY A 85 15.63 3.93 -15.59
CA GLY A 85 15.81 2.74 -16.43
C GLY A 85 15.13 1.49 -15.86
N LEU A 86 14.17 1.69 -14.97
CA LEU A 86 13.31 0.63 -14.39
C LEU A 86 12.10 0.44 -15.31
N ASN A 87 11.44 -0.71 -15.26
CA ASN A 87 10.30 -0.95 -16.13
C ASN A 87 9.04 -0.31 -15.56
N ALA A 88 8.55 -0.83 -14.44
CA ALA A 88 7.41 -0.33 -13.69
C ALA A 88 7.67 -0.61 -12.19
N PRO A 89 8.56 0.17 -11.55
CA PRO A 89 8.92 -0.05 -10.15
C PRO A 89 7.70 0.15 -9.24
N LYS A 90 7.56 -0.69 -8.23
CA LYS A 90 6.43 -0.67 -7.29
C LYS A 90 6.92 -0.56 -5.84
N GLY A 91 6.52 -1.48 -4.97
CA GLY A 91 6.89 -1.53 -3.56
C GLY A 91 8.40 -1.50 -3.31
N MET A 92 8.75 -0.88 -2.18
CA MET A 92 10.13 -0.64 -1.78
C MET A 92 10.36 -0.87 -0.30
N ARG A 93 11.50 -1.48 0.05
CA ARG A 93 11.94 -1.56 1.45
C ARG A 93 13.45 -1.60 1.59
N ALA A 94 13.99 -0.96 2.63
CA ALA A 94 15.43 -0.94 2.85
C ALA A 94 15.89 -1.74 4.07
N ARG A 95 17.12 -2.25 3.98
CA ARG A 95 17.87 -2.80 5.11
C ARG A 95 19.36 -2.58 4.88
N LYS A 96 20.05 -2.09 5.91
CA LYS A 96 21.52 -1.90 5.90
C LYS A 96 22.03 -1.09 4.69
N GLY A 97 21.36 0.01 4.37
CA GLY A 97 21.75 0.92 3.27
C GLY A 97 21.47 0.40 1.86
N VAL A 98 20.72 -0.69 1.73
CA VAL A 98 20.27 -1.25 0.46
C VAL A 98 18.75 -1.14 0.37
N LEU A 99 18.26 -0.47 -0.66
CA LEU A 99 16.86 -0.40 -1.04
C LEU A 99 16.54 -1.59 -1.96
N TRP A 100 15.50 -2.33 -1.62
CA TRP A 100 14.94 -3.41 -2.42
C TRP A 100 13.70 -2.89 -3.14
N VAL A 101 13.59 -3.20 -4.42
CA VAL A 101 12.56 -2.66 -5.31
C VAL A 101 11.99 -3.80 -6.16
N THR A 102 10.68 -3.94 -6.20
CA THR A 102 9.98 -4.80 -7.16
C THR A 102 9.84 -4.08 -8.50
N ASP A 103 10.05 -4.80 -9.59
CA ASP A 103 9.98 -4.25 -10.95
C ASP A 103 9.43 -5.31 -11.92
N ILE A 104 8.11 -5.49 -11.89
CA ILE A 104 7.31 -6.43 -12.71
C ILE A 104 7.62 -7.92 -12.45
N ASP A 105 8.80 -8.38 -12.87
CA ASP A 105 9.22 -9.80 -12.81
C ASP A 105 10.65 -9.97 -12.29
N ARG A 106 11.21 -8.90 -11.72
CA ARG A 106 12.50 -8.90 -11.06
C ARG A 106 12.44 -8.11 -9.76
N VAL A 107 13.38 -8.43 -8.87
CA VAL A 107 13.66 -7.64 -7.67
C VAL A 107 15.07 -7.07 -7.79
N LEU A 108 15.21 -5.78 -7.53
CA LEU A 108 16.47 -5.06 -7.58
C LEU A 108 16.95 -4.73 -6.18
N ALA A 109 18.25 -4.93 -5.92
CA ALA A 109 18.91 -4.42 -4.72
C ALA A 109 19.77 -3.21 -5.12
N VAL A 110 19.52 -2.05 -4.51
CA VAL A 110 20.10 -0.76 -4.89
C VAL A 110 20.82 -0.15 -3.68
N LYS A 111 22.08 0.23 -3.86
CA LYS A 111 22.84 0.93 -2.81
C LYS A 111 22.34 2.37 -2.67
N ILE A 112 21.72 2.70 -1.53
CA ILE A 112 21.08 4.00 -1.30
C ILE A 112 22.07 5.17 -1.47
N LYS A 113 23.30 5.03 -0.97
CA LYS A 113 24.30 6.10 -1.07
C LYS A 113 24.64 6.51 -2.51
N THR A 114 24.51 5.59 -3.47
CA THR A 114 25.00 5.81 -4.84
C THR A 114 23.93 5.65 -5.92
N GLY A 115 22.74 5.14 -5.60
CA GLY A 115 21.74 4.76 -6.61
C GLY A 115 22.18 3.64 -7.54
N LYS A 116 23.21 2.86 -7.16
CA LYS A 116 23.74 1.78 -8.00
C LYS A 116 22.97 0.50 -7.72
N ILE A 117 22.44 -0.13 -8.77
CA ILE A 117 21.94 -1.51 -8.71
C ILE A 117 23.13 -2.42 -8.45
N ILE A 118 23.13 -3.12 -7.32
CA ILE A 118 24.19 -4.04 -6.90
C ILE A 118 23.81 -5.51 -7.11
N ARG A 119 22.52 -5.80 -7.30
CA ARG A 119 22.03 -7.13 -7.65
C ARG A 119 20.67 -7.02 -8.35
N GLU A 120 20.44 -7.93 -9.29
CA GLU A 120 19.13 -8.21 -9.88
C GLU A 120 18.78 -9.68 -9.62
N TYR A 121 17.53 -9.92 -9.22
CA TYR A 121 16.96 -11.25 -9.04
C TYR A 121 15.79 -11.42 -10.00
N LYS A 122 15.96 -12.23 -11.05
CA LYS A 122 14.86 -12.60 -11.94
C LYS A 122 13.91 -13.55 -11.21
N VAL A 123 12.61 -13.40 -11.46
CA VAL A 123 11.56 -14.23 -10.85
C VAL A 123 10.75 -14.90 -11.96
N PRO A 124 11.19 -16.09 -12.44
CA PRO A 124 10.50 -16.79 -13.52
C PRO A 124 9.03 -17.05 -13.19
N GLY A 125 8.15 -16.70 -14.14
CA GLY A 125 6.71 -16.90 -13.99
C GLY A 125 6.01 -15.88 -13.09
N ALA A 126 6.70 -14.81 -12.66
CA ALA A 126 6.05 -13.66 -12.07
C ALA A 126 5.15 -12.94 -13.09
N LYS A 127 4.05 -12.37 -12.62
CA LYS A 127 3.06 -11.65 -13.44
C LYS A 127 2.99 -10.17 -13.08
N PHE A 128 2.97 -9.86 -11.79
CA PHE A 128 2.90 -8.49 -11.29
C PHE A 128 3.49 -8.43 -9.89
N LEU A 129 4.83 -8.42 -9.78
CA LEU A 129 5.47 -8.20 -8.48
C LEU A 129 5.08 -6.82 -7.94
N ASN A 130 4.44 -6.77 -6.78
CA ASN A 130 3.95 -5.53 -6.18
C ASN A 130 4.77 -5.11 -4.96
N ASP A 131 4.43 -5.57 -3.77
CA ASP A 131 5.06 -5.07 -2.56
C ASP A 131 6.18 -5.99 -2.04
N ILE A 132 7.03 -5.47 -1.15
CA ILE A 132 8.25 -6.10 -0.66
C ILE A 132 8.53 -5.74 0.80
N VAL A 133 8.86 -6.76 1.60
CA VAL A 133 9.26 -6.60 3.00
C VAL A 133 10.50 -7.42 3.32
N ILE A 134 11.19 -7.05 4.39
CA ILE A 134 12.43 -7.70 4.81
C ILE A 134 12.31 -8.07 6.29
N ASP A 135 12.48 -9.34 6.62
CA ASP A 135 12.44 -9.80 8.00
C ASP A 135 13.74 -9.47 8.76
N SER A 136 13.74 -9.71 10.08
CA SER A 136 14.91 -9.47 10.94
C SER A 136 16.15 -10.29 10.53
N THR A 137 15.94 -11.47 9.94
CA THR A 137 17.02 -12.34 9.42
C THR A 137 17.62 -11.82 8.10
N GLY A 138 16.92 -10.92 7.42
CA GLY A 138 17.28 -10.43 6.08
C GLY A 138 16.69 -11.27 4.94
N THR A 139 15.72 -12.15 5.24
CA THR A 139 14.91 -12.79 4.20
C THR A 139 13.96 -11.75 3.64
N VAL A 140 13.96 -11.61 2.31
CA VAL A 140 13.09 -10.67 1.59
C VAL A 140 11.86 -11.43 1.13
N TYR A 141 10.67 -10.92 1.41
CA TYR A 141 9.39 -11.47 0.95
C TYR A 141 8.72 -10.45 0.04
N PHE A 142 8.08 -10.90 -1.03
CA PHE A 142 7.43 -10.00 -1.97
C PHE A 142 6.23 -10.66 -2.64
N SER A 143 5.22 -9.86 -2.94
CA SER A 143 3.94 -10.31 -3.48
C SER A 143 3.96 -10.35 -5.00
N ASP A 144 3.14 -11.22 -5.58
CA ASP A 144 2.75 -11.19 -6.98
C ASP A 144 1.22 -11.23 -7.03
N THR A 145 0.63 -10.07 -7.28
CA THR A 145 -0.82 -9.85 -7.16
C THR A 145 -1.58 -10.69 -8.16
N LEU A 146 -1.17 -10.68 -9.44
CA LEU A 146 -1.87 -11.38 -10.51
C LEU A 146 -1.59 -12.89 -10.54
N ALA A 147 -0.44 -13.34 -10.04
CA ALA A 147 -0.17 -14.78 -9.94
C ALA A 147 -0.75 -15.42 -8.66
N SER A 148 -1.28 -14.61 -7.73
CA SER A 148 -1.66 -15.00 -6.37
C SER A 148 -0.55 -15.79 -5.66
N LYS A 149 0.64 -15.18 -5.57
CA LYS A 149 1.83 -15.77 -4.94
C LYS A 149 2.51 -14.80 -4.00
N ILE A 150 3.18 -15.36 -3.00
CA ILE A 150 4.22 -14.68 -2.23
C ILE A 150 5.52 -15.42 -2.48
N PHE A 151 6.55 -14.71 -2.88
CA PHE A 151 7.90 -15.22 -3.09
C PHE A 151 8.80 -14.82 -1.93
N LYS A 152 9.99 -15.42 -1.86
CA LYS A 152 11.07 -14.98 -0.98
C LYS A 152 12.44 -15.08 -1.62
N ILE A 153 13.35 -14.19 -1.22
CA ILE A 153 14.79 -14.31 -1.43
C ILE A 153 15.46 -14.62 -0.10
N LYS A 154 16.12 -15.77 -0.02
CA LYS A 154 16.97 -16.17 1.13
C LYS A 154 18.30 -16.70 0.61
N ASN A 155 19.41 -16.22 1.17
CA ASN A 155 20.77 -16.59 0.74
C ASN A 155 20.97 -16.43 -0.78
N GLY A 156 20.41 -15.37 -1.35
CA GLY A 156 20.50 -15.06 -2.78
C GLY A 156 19.63 -15.94 -3.71
N LYS A 157 18.79 -16.82 -3.17
CA LYS A 157 17.92 -17.70 -3.96
C LYS A 157 16.46 -17.27 -3.87
N VAL A 158 15.83 -17.11 -5.03
CA VAL A 158 14.38 -16.86 -5.18
C VAL A 158 13.63 -18.18 -5.07
N THR A 159 12.58 -18.24 -4.22
CA THR A 159 11.69 -19.40 -4.09
C THR A 159 10.25 -18.94 -3.86
N VAL A 160 9.27 -19.77 -4.22
CA VAL A 160 7.86 -19.55 -3.83
C VAL A 160 7.73 -19.81 -2.33
N TYR A 161 7.14 -18.86 -1.60
CA TYR A 161 6.84 -19.00 -0.18
C TYR A 161 5.45 -19.60 0.05
N MET A 162 4.42 -19.00 -0.58
CA MET A 162 3.03 -19.45 -0.61
C MET A 162 2.40 -19.12 -1.97
N LYS A 163 1.37 -19.87 -2.37
CA LYS A 163 0.64 -19.65 -3.62
C LYS A 163 -0.79 -20.17 -3.55
N GLY A 164 -1.69 -19.56 -4.33
CA GLY A 164 -3.05 -20.04 -4.56
C GLY A 164 -4.12 -19.02 -4.18
N ASP A 165 -5.35 -19.31 -4.56
CA ASP A 165 -6.49 -18.38 -4.44
C ASP A 165 -6.84 -18.02 -2.99
N HIS A 166 -6.45 -18.87 -2.03
CA HIS A 166 -6.61 -18.59 -0.60
C HIS A 166 -5.80 -17.38 -0.11
N LEU A 167 -4.83 -16.90 -0.89
CA LEU A 167 -4.10 -15.65 -0.62
C LEU A 167 -4.86 -14.40 -1.11
N ALA A 168 -5.93 -14.58 -1.89
CA ALA A 168 -6.78 -13.53 -2.42
C ALA A 168 -6.01 -12.39 -3.13
N SER A 169 -5.07 -12.77 -4.01
CA SER A 169 -4.21 -11.82 -4.74
C SER A 169 -3.45 -10.89 -3.78
N PRO A 170 -2.44 -11.42 -3.06
CA PRO A 170 -1.71 -10.66 -2.05
C PRO A 170 -1.08 -9.43 -2.71
N ASN A 171 -1.24 -8.25 -2.11
CA ASN A 171 -0.78 -7.00 -2.69
C ASN A 171 0.22 -6.31 -1.75
N GLY A 172 -0.24 -5.46 -0.82
CA GLY A 172 0.60 -4.86 0.20
C GLY A 172 1.06 -5.86 1.26
N LEU A 173 2.28 -5.68 1.73
CA LEU A 173 2.95 -6.53 2.70
C LEU A 173 3.52 -5.69 3.82
N LEU A 174 3.39 -6.18 5.06
CA LEU A 174 4.03 -5.58 6.22
C LEU A 174 4.51 -6.68 7.15
N ILE A 175 5.66 -6.51 7.81
CA ILE A 175 6.25 -7.58 8.62
C ILE A 175 6.65 -7.08 10.00
N LYS A 176 6.29 -7.85 11.04
CA LYS A 176 6.72 -7.61 12.42
C LYS A 176 6.71 -8.92 13.19
N ASN A 177 7.76 -9.16 13.99
CA ASN A 177 7.83 -10.29 14.93
C ASN A 177 7.45 -11.66 14.32
N ARG A 178 8.06 -12.02 13.18
CA ARG A 178 7.76 -13.28 12.44
C ARG A 178 6.32 -13.42 11.92
N ILE A 179 5.55 -12.34 11.95
CA ILE A 179 4.23 -12.25 11.33
C ILE A 179 4.31 -11.40 10.07
N LEU A 180 3.87 -11.96 8.96
CA LEU A 180 3.68 -11.27 7.69
C LEU A 180 2.20 -10.90 7.55
N TYR A 181 1.91 -9.61 7.60
CA TYR A 181 0.60 -9.05 7.33
C TYR A 181 0.45 -8.80 5.83
N VAL A 182 -0.76 -9.04 5.33
CA VAL A 182 -1.07 -8.95 3.90
C VAL A 182 -2.35 -8.14 3.73
N ALA A 183 -2.23 -7.03 3.01
CA ALA A 183 -3.34 -6.31 2.42
C ALA A 183 -3.65 -6.98 1.08
N ALA A 184 -4.63 -7.87 1.05
CA ALA A 184 -5.01 -8.55 -0.19
C ALA A 184 -5.82 -7.64 -1.09
N TRP A 185 -5.53 -7.65 -2.39
CA TRP A 185 -6.35 -6.94 -3.38
C TRP A 185 -7.77 -7.48 -3.43
N GLY A 186 -7.95 -8.79 -3.18
CA GLY A 186 -9.19 -9.49 -3.48
C GLY A 186 -9.01 -10.37 -4.72
N LEU A 187 -9.78 -11.45 -4.82
CA LEU A 187 -9.52 -12.50 -5.81
C LEU A 187 -9.63 -11.95 -7.25
N THR A 188 -8.48 -11.87 -7.94
CA THR A 188 -8.38 -11.37 -9.31
C THR A 188 -7.28 -12.06 -10.11
N ALA A 189 -7.45 -12.12 -11.43
CA ALA A 189 -6.44 -12.58 -12.40
C ALA A 189 -6.15 -11.56 -13.51
N ASP A 190 -7.01 -10.56 -13.68
CA ASP A 190 -7.02 -9.57 -14.77
C ASP A 190 -7.50 -8.18 -14.31
N TRP A 191 -7.47 -7.92 -13.00
CA TRP A 191 -8.03 -6.73 -12.33
C TRP A 191 -9.56 -6.65 -12.30
N SER A 192 -10.27 -7.68 -12.78
CA SER A 192 -11.68 -7.89 -12.40
C SER A 192 -11.74 -8.55 -11.02
N THR A 193 -12.22 -7.80 -10.02
CA THR A 193 -12.31 -8.27 -8.63
C THR A 193 -13.57 -9.10 -8.48
N LYS A 194 -13.42 -10.40 -8.20
CA LYS A 194 -14.56 -11.30 -7.95
C LYS A 194 -15.05 -11.24 -6.50
N LYS A 195 -14.12 -10.94 -5.61
CA LYS A 195 -14.32 -10.88 -4.17
C LYS A 195 -13.39 -9.83 -3.60
N ASP A 196 -13.92 -8.91 -2.80
CA ASP A 196 -13.15 -7.87 -2.16
C ASP A 196 -12.05 -8.45 -1.26
N GLY A 197 -10.96 -7.71 -1.14
CA GLY A 197 -9.83 -8.04 -0.31
C GLY A 197 -10.06 -7.75 1.18
N SER A 198 -9.23 -8.35 2.01
CA SER A 198 -9.21 -8.15 3.45
C SER A 198 -7.78 -8.13 3.97
N LEU A 199 -7.62 -7.66 5.21
CA LEU A 199 -6.38 -7.78 5.95
C LEU A 199 -6.32 -9.13 6.66
N TYR A 200 -5.20 -9.84 6.49
CA TYR A 200 -4.88 -11.03 7.26
C TYR A 200 -3.41 -11.07 7.62
N SER A 201 -3.05 -12.04 8.46
CA SER A 201 -1.66 -12.33 8.82
C SER A 201 -1.27 -13.76 8.51
N ILE A 202 0.01 -13.98 8.27
CA ILE A 202 0.66 -15.27 8.07
C ILE A 202 1.75 -15.39 9.14
N ASN A 203 1.68 -16.44 9.95
CA ASN A 203 2.82 -16.82 10.79
C ASN A 203 3.93 -17.40 9.89
N LEU A 204 5.13 -16.83 9.94
CA LEU A 204 6.20 -17.20 9.00
C LEU A 204 6.83 -18.57 9.25
N ASP A 205 6.57 -19.17 10.41
CA ASP A 205 7.12 -20.47 10.82
C ASP A 205 6.11 -21.59 10.53
N THR A 206 4.84 -21.40 10.89
CA THR A 206 3.77 -22.40 10.67
C THR A 206 3.04 -22.24 9.34
N LYS A 207 3.17 -21.08 8.68
CA LYS A 207 2.37 -20.65 7.52
C LYS A 207 0.86 -20.55 7.78
N SER A 208 0.44 -20.53 9.05
CA SER A 208 -0.98 -20.38 9.39
C SER A 208 -1.46 -18.99 9.02
N ILE A 209 -2.63 -18.92 8.37
CA ILE A 209 -3.31 -17.67 8.02
C ILE A 209 -4.33 -17.34 9.11
N THR A 210 -4.32 -16.11 9.60
CA THR A 210 -5.29 -15.60 10.57
C THR A 210 -5.94 -14.34 9.99
N PRO A 211 -7.26 -14.36 9.72
CA PRO A 211 -8.00 -13.17 9.31
C PRO A 211 -7.92 -12.08 10.39
N ILE A 212 -7.80 -10.82 9.97
CA ILE A 212 -7.81 -9.68 10.88
C ILE A 212 -9.04 -8.82 10.63
N SER A 213 -9.33 -8.46 9.38
CA SER A 213 -10.51 -7.66 9.04
C SER A 213 -11.56 -8.47 8.28
N LYS A 214 -12.77 -7.90 8.21
CA LYS A 214 -13.72 -8.24 7.15
C LYS A 214 -13.20 -7.75 5.79
N GLU A 215 -13.94 -8.08 4.73
CA GLU A 215 -13.70 -7.54 3.39
C GLU A 215 -13.86 -6.01 3.40
N LEU A 216 -12.92 -5.30 2.76
CA LEU A 216 -12.83 -3.84 2.79
C LEU A 216 -12.84 -3.21 1.39
N GLY A 217 -12.24 -3.87 0.40
CA GLY A 217 -12.12 -3.35 -0.97
C GLY A 217 -10.87 -3.88 -1.67
N ASN A 218 -10.31 -3.10 -2.59
CA ASN A 218 -9.12 -3.47 -3.35
C ASN A 218 -7.85 -2.94 -2.71
N LEU A 219 -7.40 -3.64 -1.67
CA LEU A 219 -6.33 -3.16 -0.82
C LEU A 219 -4.99 -3.12 -1.55
N ASP A 220 -4.26 -2.04 -1.34
CA ASP A 220 -2.95 -1.80 -1.93
C ASP A 220 -1.89 -1.70 -0.85
N GLY A 221 -1.63 -0.51 -0.31
CA GLY A 221 -0.57 -0.28 0.66
C GLY A 221 -0.91 -0.67 2.09
N LEU A 222 0.14 -0.94 2.88
CA LEU A 222 0.00 -1.40 4.25
C LEU A 222 1.16 -0.90 5.14
N GLU A 223 0.84 -0.06 6.12
CA GLU A 223 1.81 0.42 7.13
C GLU A 223 1.24 0.35 8.56
N PHE A 224 2.13 0.43 9.56
CA PHE A 224 1.70 0.63 10.95
C PHE A 224 1.63 2.12 11.27
N ASP A 225 0.61 2.53 12.04
CA ASP A 225 0.65 3.82 12.74
C ASP A 225 1.43 3.72 14.07
N LEU A 226 1.52 4.83 14.80
CA LEU A 226 2.24 4.92 16.08
C LEU A 226 1.63 4.06 17.19
N ASP A 227 0.32 3.84 17.15
CA ASP A 227 -0.42 3.01 18.11
C ASP A 227 -0.40 1.53 17.72
N GLY A 228 0.20 1.23 16.56
CA GLY A 228 0.31 -0.11 16.02
C GLY A 228 -0.96 -0.59 15.32
N ASN A 229 -1.92 0.26 14.99
CA ASN A 229 -2.99 -0.05 14.04
C ASN A 229 -2.42 -0.13 12.62
N PHE A 230 -3.21 -0.69 11.71
CA PHE A 230 -2.88 -0.77 10.30
C PHE A 230 -3.46 0.43 9.56
N LEU A 231 -2.62 1.07 8.75
CA LEU A 231 -3.04 2.01 7.72
C LEU A 231 -3.10 1.23 6.41
N ILE A 232 -4.18 1.37 5.66
CA ILE A 232 -4.41 0.59 4.43
C ILE A 232 -5.05 1.48 3.38
N SER A 233 -4.55 1.48 2.14
CA SER A 233 -5.22 2.12 1.01
C SER A 233 -6.09 1.13 0.23
N ASP A 234 -7.16 1.64 -0.38
CA ASP A 234 -7.98 0.97 -1.38
C ASP A 234 -7.82 1.68 -2.72
N TRP A 235 -7.22 1.00 -3.67
CA TRP A 235 -6.89 1.56 -4.97
C TRP A 235 -8.14 1.90 -5.78
N VAL A 236 -9.18 1.06 -5.72
CA VAL A 236 -10.39 1.24 -6.54
C VAL A 236 -11.29 2.33 -5.96
N ALA A 237 -11.55 2.30 -4.66
CA ALA A 237 -12.43 3.28 -4.01
C ALA A 237 -11.73 4.59 -3.61
N GLY A 238 -10.40 4.62 -3.62
CA GLY A 238 -9.60 5.76 -3.16
C GLY A 238 -9.66 6.00 -1.65
N LYS A 239 -10.06 4.98 -0.87
CA LYS A 239 -10.18 5.10 0.59
C LYS A 239 -8.83 4.85 1.26
N VAL A 240 -8.63 5.49 2.40
CA VAL A 240 -7.60 5.13 3.37
C VAL A 240 -8.30 4.69 4.64
N PHE A 241 -8.02 3.46 5.07
CA PHE A 241 -8.55 2.87 6.28
C PHE A 241 -7.53 2.94 7.41
N ARG A 242 -8.03 3.07 8.62
CA ARG A 242 -7.35 2.60 9.83
C ARG A 242 -8.05 1.32 10.27
N VAL A 243 -7.28 0.27 10.53
CA VAL A 243 -7.78 -1.01 11.06
C VAL A 243 -7.06 -1.32 12.36
N SER A 244 -7.81 -1.53 13.44
CA SER A 244 -7.26 -1.92 14.73
C SER A 244 -6.76 -3.37 14.71
N ARG A 245 -6.05 -3.78 15.77
CA ARG A 245 -5.52 -5.15 15.91
C ARG A 245 -6.61 -6.23 16.02
N ASP A 246 -7.77 -5.88 16.53
CA ASP A 246 -8.97 -6.72 16.63
C ASP A 246 -9.88 -6.62 15.39
N GLY A 247 -9.46 -5.87 14.36
CA GLY A 247 -10.13 -5.90 13.05
C GLY A 247 -11.21 -4.84 12.83
N LEU A 248 -11.41 -3.92 13.78
CA LEU A 248 -12.32 -2.79 13.59
C LEU A 248 -11.71 -1.82 12.58
N SER A 249 -12.47 -1.50 11.54
CA SER A 249 -12.02 -0.63 10.46
C SER A 249 -12.80 0.67 10.40
N GLU A 250 -12.11 1.79 10.23
CA GLU A 250 -12.69 3.10 9.92
C GLU A 250 -12.07 3.68 8.65
N THR A 251 -12.84 4.40 7.85
CA THR A 251 -12.29 5.22 6.76
C THR A 251 -11.81 6.54 7.35
N ILE A 252 -10.50 6.80 7.27
CA ILE A 252 -9.89 8.03 7.79
C ILE A 252 -9.68 9.10 6.72
N HIS A 253 -9.68 8.71 5.43
CA HIS A 253 -9.60 9.65 4.32
C HIS A 253 -10.17 9.04 3.04
N THR A 254 -10.62 9.90 2.11
CA THR A 254 -11.11 9.48 0.79
C THR A 254 -10.56 10.42 -0.29
N LEU A 255 -9.86 9.83 -1.24
CA LEU A 255 -9.26 10.44 -2.43
C LEU A 255 -9.97 9.91 -3.68
N ALA A 256 -9.43 10.23 -4.85
CA ALA A 256 -9.86 9.63 -6.10
C ALA A 256 -9.32 8.19 -6.23
N LYS A 257 -9.93 7.43 -7.15
CA LYS A 257 -9.41 6.14 -7.60
C LYS A 257 -7.93 6.27 -8.01
N GLY A 258 -7.15 5.26 -7.66
CA GLY A 258 -5.70 5.23 -7.86
C GLY A 258 -4.89 5.59 -6.62
N SER A 259 -5.48 5.51 -5.42
CA SER A 259 -4.72 5.62 -4.16
C SER A 259 -3.91 4.33 -4.00
N ALA A 260 -2.65 4.36 -4.42
CA ALA A 260 -1.80 3.18 -4.50
C ALA A 260 -1.18 2.83 -3.14
N ASP A 261 0.03 2.27 -3.10
CA ASP A 261 0.71 1.89 -1.85
C ASP A 261 0.93 3.12 -0.93
N ILE A 262 1.17 2.93 0.36
CA ILE A 262 1.29 4.03 1.34
C ILE A 262 2.62 3.97 2.10
N GLY A 263 3.15 5.16 2.39
CA GLY A 263 4.27 5.33 3.32
C GLY A 263 3.83 5.95 4.63
N PHE A 264 4.49 5.62 5.73
CA PHE A 264 4.28 6.29 7.01
C PHE A 264 5.56 6.98 7.50
N ILE A 265 5.44 8.24 7.95
CA ILE A 265 6.54 9.02 8.53
C ILE A 265 6.22 9.25 10.02
N PRO A 266 6.77 8.42 10.93
CA PRO A 266 6.46 8.47 12.37
C PRO A 266 6.72 9.84 13.01
N GLU A 267 7.85 10.48 12.68
CA GLU A 267 8.31 11.71 13.32
C GLU A 267 7.43 12.92 13.01
N LYS A 268 6.64 12.85 11.93
CA LYS A 268 5.70 13.90 11.53
C LYS A 268 4.24 13.46 11.62
N ASN A 269 4.00 12.20 11.99
CA ASN A 269 2.71 11.53 11.97
C ASN A 269 1.99 11.73 10.62
N LEU A 270 2.70 11.45 9.52
CA LEU A 270 2.20 11.63 8.15
C LEU A 270 2.00 10.30 7.44
N ILE A 271 0.88 10.19 6.73
CA ILE A 271 0.62 9.15 5.74
C ILE A 271 0.91 9.75 4.37
N ILE A 272 1.76 9.08 3.60
CA ILE A 272 2.16 9.47 2.24
C ILE A 272 1.42 8.57 1.26
N ILE A 273 0.70 9.18 0.33
CA ILE A 273 -0.21 8.50 -0.58
C ILE A 273 0.12 8.95 -2.01
N PRO A 274 0.75 8.09 -2.83
CA PRO A 274 0.76 8.18 -4.28
C PRO A 274 -0.67 8.10 -4.83
N GLU A 275 -1.07 9.14 -5.55
CA GLU A 275 -2.31 9.18 -6.33
C GLU A 275 -1.96 8.86 -7.78
N MET A 276 -1.87 7.56 -8.09
CA MET A 276 -1.28 7.02 -9.31
C MET A 276 -1.95 7.54 -10.58
N LEU A 277 -3.29 7.66 -10.59
CA LEU A 277 -4.02 8.11 -11.77
C LEU A 277 -4.01 9.64 -11.93
N GLN A 278 -3.66 10.37 -10.86
CA GLN A 278 -3.62 11.83 -10.85
C GLN A 278 -2.19 12.37 -10.97
N ASN A 279 -1.17 11.51 -11.00
CA ASN A 279 0.25 11.90 -11.02
C ASN A 279 0.63 12.82 -9.84
N HIS A 280 0.04 12.56 -8.68
CA HIS A 280 0.29 13.33 -7.47
C HIS A 280 0.86 12.45 -6.34
N VAL A 281 1.49 13.11 -5.37
CA VAL A 281 1.79 12.51 -4.06
C VAL A 281 1.24 13.44 -2.99
N THR A 282 0.41 12.91 -2.11
CA THR A 282 -0.22 13.65 -1.02
C THR A 282 0.28 13.15 0.32
N ALA A 283 0.59 14.06 1.24
CA ALA A 283 0.75 13.74 2.65
C ALA A 283 -0.44 14.25 3.46
N ILE A 284 -1.03 13.38 4.25
CA ILE A 284 -2.08 13.72 5.20
C ILE A 284 -1.60 13.48 6.64
N LYS A 285 -2.17 14.22 7.59
CA LYS A 285 -1.97 13.92 9.01
C LYS A 285 -2.70 12.64 9.38
N ASN A 286 -1.99 11.69 9.99
CA ASN A 286 -2.57 10.47 10.57
C ASN A 286 -3.47 10.78 11.77
#